data_AF-A0A564YUX6-F1
#
_entry.id   AF-A0A564YUX6-F1
#
_cell.length_a   1.000
_cell.length_b   1.000
_cell.length_c   1.000
_cell.angle_alpha   90.00
_cell.angle_beta   90.00
_cell.angle_gamma   90.00
#
_symmetry.space_group_name_H-M   'P 1'
#
loop_
_entity.id
_entity.type
_entity.pdbx_description
1 polymer ?
#
loop_
_entity_poly.entity_id
_entity_poly.type
_entity_poly.pdbx_seq_one_letter_code
_entity_poly.pdbx_strand_id
1 'polypeptide(L)'
;MAPTIANTVDFHINTPSYIRPLMLYFVESFDNVNFEAKCEELFGVLTRDNVYLFLNVLIHNRITKDDVNLEMLADLVMKIDDRFPGGREVAVRELLKPIKRVFGSIPADGMDFGKEADLRNLGRFLGLLTLAQNKTFISCHLDLKDLVLEGITKGDNALRYVVQFVCQFLKASFGSVYHPFHSSNLVILKYLRMIYEKDDVMSEIKTEIDLLFEHLRIGMKLIPRISQSTIGAPLGDPIIKYEESGDSPFH
;
A
#
# COMPACT_ATOMS: atom_id res chain seq x y z
N MET A 1 35.81 -14.25 17.49
CA MET A 1 34.57 -14.96 17.84
C MET A 1 33.44 -13.96 17.79
N ALA A 2 32.59 -14.05 16.77
CA ALA A 2 31.42 -13.20 16.60
C ALA A 2 30.22 -13.84 17.34
N PRO A 3 29.32 -13.06 17.98
CA PRO A 3 28.14 -13.61 18.60
C PRO A 3 27.07 -13.90 17.53
N THR A 4 26.59 -15.14 17.55
CA THR A 4 25.51 -15.70 16.73
C THR A 4 24.21 -14.93 16.96
N ILE A 5 23.66 -14.35 15.89
CA ILE A 5 22.28 -13.86 15.85
C ILE A 5 21.39 -15.07 15.61
N ALA A 6 20.72 -15.53 16.67
CA ALA A 6 19.58 -16.42 16.57
C ALA A 6 18.53 -15.90 17.54
N ASN A 7 17.43 -15.37 17.01
CA ASN A 7 16.09 -15.36 17.61
C ASN A 7 15.12 -14.66 16.64
N THR A 8 14.89 -15.29 15.48
CA THR A 8 13.56 -15.22 14.85
C THR A 8 12.64 -16.07 15.72
N VAL A 9 11.80 -15.41 16.51
CA VAL A 9 10.75 -16.08 17.27
C VAL A 9 9.70 -16.55 16.26
N ASP A 10 9.66 -17.85 15.97
CA ASP A 10 8.57 -18.47 15.25
C ASP A 10 7.28 -18.40 16.10
N PHE A 11 6.43 -17.42 15.82
CA PHE A 11 5.11 -17.24 16.44
C PHE A 11 4.08 -18.33 16.03
N HIS A 12 4.52 -19.45 15.45
CA HIS A 12 3.63 -20.48 14.87
C HIS A 12 3.40 -21.72 15.74
N ILE A 13 4.00 -21.83 16.92
CA ILE A 13 4.06 -23.13 17.61
C ILE A 13 2.87 -23.42 18.56
N ASN A 14 2.02 -22.46 18.96
CA ASN A 14 0.97 -22.72 19.97
C ASN A 14 -0.41 -22.07 19.76
N THR A 15 -0.78 -21.66 18.54
CA THR A 15 -2.13 -21.09 18.31
C THR A 15 -3.15 -22.21 18.11
N PRO A 16 -4.21 -22.32 18.95
CA PRO A 16 -5.24 -23.33 18.76
C PRO A 16 -5.87 -23.30 17.36
N SER A 17 -6.14 -24.47 16.78
CA SER A 17 -6.59 -24.61 15.39
C SER A 17 -7.86 -23.83 15.04
N TYR A 18 -8.73 -23.59 16.03
CA TYR A 18 -9.98 -22.84 15.85
C TYR A 18 -9.78 -21.32 15.74
N ILE A 19 -8.63 -20.77 16.14
CA ILE A 19 -8.42 -19.32 16.18
C ILE A 19 -8.40 -18.73 14.77
N ARG A 20 -7.72 -19.36 13.81
CA ARG A 20 -7.66 -18.82 12.44
C ARG A 20 -9.04 -18.74 11.78
N PRO A 21 -9.89 -19.80 11.80
CA PRO A 21 -11.29 -19.71 11.38
C PRO A 21 -12.07 -18.59 12.10
N LEU A 22 -11.86 -18.42 13.40
CA LEU A 22 -12.51 -17.35 14.17
C LEU A 22 -12.07 -15.96 13.69
N MET A 23 -10.77 -15.74 13.44
CA MET A 23 -10.28 -14.46 12.91
C MET A 23 -10.86 -14.17 11.52
N LEU A 24 -10.94 -15.18 10.66
CA LEU A 24 -11.53 -15.05 9.33
C LEU A 24 -13.01 -14.69 9.40
N TYR A 25 -13.77 -15.35 10.29
CA TYR A 25 -15.17 -15.03 10.54
C TYR A 25 -15.34 -13.53 10.90
N PHE A 26 -14.53 -13.01 11.82
CA PHE A 26 -14.60 -11.60 12.18
C PHE A 26 -14.28 -10.71 10.98
N VAL A 27 -13.18 -10.98 10.28
CA VAL A 27 -12.77 -10.22 9.08
C VAL A 27 -13.87 -10.19 8.02
N GLU A 28 -14.60 -11.28 7.80
CA GLU A 28 -15.70 -11.33 6.82
C GLU A 28 -16.98 -10.65 7.32
N SER A 29 -17.18 -10.58 8.64
CA SER A 29 -18.42 -10.07 9.25
C SER A 29 -18.50 -8.55 9.40
N PHE A 30 -17.38 -7.81 9.35
CA PHE A 30 -17.41 -6.37 9.53
C PHE A 30 -18.11 -5.65 8.36
N ASP A 31 -19.06 -4.79 8.66
CA ASP A 31 -19.65 -3.84 7.73
C ASP A 31 -19.86 -2.47 8.42
N ASN A 32 -20.21 -1.44 7.66
CA ASN A 32 -20.40 -0.10 8.22
C ASN A 32 -21.60 0.01 9.17
N VAL A 33 -22.57 -0.89 9.10
CA VAL A 33 -23.81 -0.86 9.90
C VAL A 33 -23.58 -1.51 11.26
N ASN A 34 -22.76 -2.56 11.31
CA ASN A 34 -22.51 -3.38 12.49
C ASN A 34 -21.18 -3.09 13.19
N PHE A 35 -20.42 -2.11 12.68
CA PHE A 35 -19.02 -1.89 13.02
C PHE A 35 -18.73 -1.86 14.52
N GLU A 36 -19.47 -1.04 15.29
CA GLU A 36 -19.24 -0.88 16.73
C GLU A 36 -19.53 -2.18 17.49
N ALA A 37 -20.67 -2.82 17.25
CA ALA A 37 -21.02 -4.07 17.90
C ALA A 37 -20.01 -5.19 17.57
N LYS A 38 -19.56 -5.28 16.32
CA LYS A 38 -18.54 -6.26 15.92
C LYS A 38 -17.17 -5.97 16.49
N CYS A 39 -16.82 -4.70 16.70
CA CYS A 39 -15.60 -4.35 17.43
C CYS A 39 -15.67 -4.87 18.87
N GLU A 40 -16.79 -4.68 19.58
CA GLU A 40 -16.95 -5.19 20.94
C GLU A 40 -16.84 -6.72 21.02
N GLU A 41 -17.50 -7.44 20.11
CA GLU A 41 -17.41 -8.90 20.02
C GLU A 41 -15.97 -9.37 19.74
N LEU A 42 -15.30 -8.77 18.75
CA LEU A 42 -13.90 -9.06 18.42
C LEU A 42 -13.01 -8.81 19.64
N PHE A 43 -13.24 -7.70 20.32
CA PHE A 43 -12.47 -7.32 21.50
C PHE A 43 -12.73 -8.22 22.72
N GLY A 44 -13.83 -8.97 22.75
CA GLY A 44 -14.03 -10.05 23.71
C GLY A 44 -13.05 -11.23 23.52
N VAL A 45 -12.55 -11.44 22.29
CA VAL A 45 -11.73 -12.61 21.94
C VAL A 45 -10.29 -12.28 21.54
N LEU A 46 -10.01 -11.02 21.18
CA LEU A 46 -8.68 -10.58 20.74
C LEU A 46 -7.74 -10.47 21.95
N THR A 47 -6.56 -11.05 21.83
CA THR A 47 -5.51 -11.10 22.84
C THR A 47 -4.16 -10.69 22.23
N ARG A 48 -3.16 -10.48 23.09
CA ARG A 48 -1.79 -10.19 22.63
C ARG A 48 -1.20 -11.32 21.77
N ASP A 49 -1.65 -12.56 21.98
CA ASP A 49 -1.12 -13.73 21.28
C ASP A 49 -1.73 -13.90 19.88
N ASN A 50 -2.94 -13.39 19.65
CA ASN A 50 -3.66 -13.57 18.38
C ASN A 50 -3.86 -12.29 17.57
N VAL A 51 -3.57 -11.10 18.11
CA VAL A 51 -3.73 -9.83 17.38
C VAL A 51 -2.91 -9.76 16.10
N TYR A 52 -1.68 -10.29 16.10
CA TYR A 52 -0.86 -10.38 14.90
C TYR A 52 -1.52 -11.26 13.83
N LEU A 53 -2.08 -12.40 14.23
CA LEU A 53 -2.80 -13.30 13.32
C LEU A 53 -4.05 -12.63 12.75
N PHE A 54 -4.81 -11.91 13.58
CA PHE A 54 -5.98 -11.16 13.11
C PHE A 54 -5.59 -10.13 12.04
N LEU A 55 -4.58 -9.31 12.30
CA LEU A 55 -4.10 -8.31 11.35
C LEU A 55 -3.59 -8.97 10.06
N ASN A 56 -2.86 -10.08 10.16
CA ASN A 56 -2.43 -10.84 8.98
C ASN A 56 -3.62 -11.34 8.15
N VAL A 57 -4.64 -11.93 8.79
CA VAL A 57 -5.85 -12.40 8.10
C VAL A 57 -6.60 -11.23 7.48
N LEU A 58 -6.77 -10.11 8.19
CA LEU A 58 -7.42 -8.91 7.67
C LEU A 58 -6.75 -8.41 6.38
N ILE A 59 -5.43 -8.22 6.42
CA ILE A 59 -4.64 -7.72 5.29
C ILE A 59 -4.72 -8.67 4.09
N HIS A 60 -4.51 -9.97 4.31
CA HIS A 60 -4.39 -10.93 3.20
C HIS A 60 -5.72 -11.45 2.65
N ASN A 61 -6.80 -11.35 3.42
CA ASN A 61 -8.08 -11.92 3.00
C ASN A 61 -9.09 -10.87 2.52
N ARG A 62 -8.97 -9.61 2.99
CA ARG A 62 -9.98 -8.57 2.73
C ARG A 62 -9.45 -7.33 2.03
N ILE A 63 -8.30 -6.78 2.43
CA ILE A 63 -7.87 -5.46 1.95
C ILE A 63 -7.72 -5.37 0.43
N THR A 64 -7.21 -6.41 -0.23
CA THR A 64 -7.08 -6.37 -1.70
C THR A 64 -8.42 -6.44 -2.43
N LYS A 65 -9.46 -6.97 -1.79
CA LYS A 65 -10.77 -7.27 -2.42
C LYS A 65 -11.87 -6.28 -2.09
N ASP A 66 -11.69 -5.44 -1.08
CA ASP A 66 -12.72 -4.52 -0.57
C ASP A 66 -12.38 -3.10 -0.99
N ASP A 67 -13.18 -2.51 -1.89
CA ASP A 67 -13.03 -1.14 -2.37
C ASP A 67 -13.98 -0.14 -1.68
N VAL A 68 -14.94 -0.65 -0.89
CA VAL A 68 -15.97 0.15 -0.23
C VAL A 68 -15.64 0.46 1.22
N ASN A 69 -15.11 -0.51 1.97
CA ASN A 69 -15.02 -0.43 3.44
C ASN A 69 -13.62 -0.09 3.96
N LEU A 70 -12.69 0.33 3.11
CA LEU A 70 -11.30 0.53 3.49
C LEU A 70 -11.11 1.55 4.63
N GLU A 71 -11.91 2.61 4.69
CA GLU A 71 -11.90 3.57 5.80
C GLU A 71 -12.31 2.93 7.12
N MET A 72 -13.43 2.19 7.13
CA MET A 72 -13.89 1.47 8.32
C MET A 72 -12.86 0.42 8.78
N LEU A 73 -12.24 -0.30 7.84
CA LEU A 73 -11.20 -1.27 8.16
C LEU A 73 -9.92 -0.58 8.66
N ALA A 74 -9.64 0.65 8.24
CA ALA A 74 -8.53 1.43 8.77
C ALA A 74 -8.83 1.89 10.21
N ASP A 75 -10.06 2.34 10.47
CA ASP A 75 -10.53 2.66 11.82
C ASP A 75 -10.46 1.44 12.74
N LEU A 76 -10.78 0.24 12.25
CA LEU A 76 -10.59 -1.02 12.98
C LEU A 76 -9.13 -1.22 13.40
N VAL A 77 -8.18 -1.01 12.49
CA VAL A 77 -6.76 -1.11 12.78
C VAL A 77 -6.34 -0.06 13.82
N MET A 78 -6.88 1.15 13.76
CA MET A 78 -6.60 2.19 14.75
C MET A 78 -7.15 1.83 16.14
N LYS A 79 -8.39 1.32 16.23
CA LYS A 79 -8.94 0.80 17.50
C LYS A 79 -8.12 -0.37 18.06
N ILE A 80 -7.59 -1.22 17.18
CA ILE A 80 -6.66 -2.29 17.56
C ILE A 80 -5.35 -1.70 18.09
N ASP A 81 -4.79 -0.67 17.45
CA ASP A 81 -3.56 0.01 17.90
C ASP A 81 -3.73 0.65 19.28
N ASP A 82 -4.90 1.27 19.55
CA ASP A 82 -5.22 1.86 20.84
C ASP A 82 -5.22 0.81 21.97
N ARG A 83 -5.72 -0.40 21.68
CA ARG A 83 -5.78 -1.48 22.67
C ARG A 83 -4.51 -2.31 22.75
N PHE A 84 -3.82 -2.47 21.63
CA PHE A 84 -2.60 -3.25 21.46
C PHE A 84 -1.54 -2.37 20.79
N PRO A 85 -0.82 -1.53 21.58
CA PRO A 85 0.15 -0.58 21.03
C PRO A 85 1.17 -1.25 20.11
N GLY A 86 1.33 -0.72 18.90
CA GLY A 86 2.16 -1.31 17.85
C GLY A 86 1.37 -2.11 16.80
N GLY A 87 0.05 -2.26 17.00
CA GLY A 87 -0.83 -2.96 16.07
C GLY A 87 -0.85 -2.32 14.68
N ARG A 88 -0.79 -0.98 14.60
CA ARG A 88 -0.74 -0.29 13.31
C ARG A 88 0.58 -0.52 12.59
N GLU A 89 1.72 -0.49 13.28
CA GLU A 89 3.04 -0.77 12.69
C GLU A 89 3.12 -2.21 12.18
N VAL A 90 2.53 -3.16 12.92
CA VAL A 90 2.35 -4.53 12.47
C VAL A 90 1.50 -4.58 11.20
N ALA A 91 0.34 -3.92 11.18
CA ALA A 91 -0.56 -3.90 10.04
C ALA A 91 0.12 -3.31 8.79
N VAL A 92 0.84 -2.19 8.93
CA VAL A 92 1.60 -1.58 7.83
C VAL A 92 2.69 -2.53 7.32
N ARG A 93 3.45 -3.18 8.22
CA ARG A 93 4.48 -4.15 7.82
C ARG A 93 3.89 -5.34 7.07
N GLU A 94 2.75 -5.87 7.53
CA GLU A 94 2.05 -6.95 6.83
C GLU A 94 1.52 -6.49 5.48
N LEU A 95 0.99 -5.27 5.39
CA LEU A 95 0.47 -4.66 4.15
C LEU A 95 1.54 -4.47 3.07
N LEU A 96 2.81 -4.27 3.45
CA LEU A 96 3.91 -4.17 2.49
C LEU A 96 4.19 -5.50 1.76
N LYS A 97 3.81 -6.65 2.33
CA LYS A 97 4.02 -7.97 1.71
C LYS A 97 3.17 -8.16 0.44
N PRO A 98 1.83 -7.98 0.45
CA PRO A 98 1.04 -8.05 -0.78
C PRO A 98 1.42 -6.94 -1.76
N ILE A 99 1.77 -5.73 -1.31
CA ILE A 99 2.27 -4.66 -2.20
C ILE A 99 3.48 -5.14 -3.00
N LYS A 100 4.52 -5.63 -2.33
CA LYS A 100 5.73 -6.16 -2.98
C LYS A 100 5.44 -7.38 -3.85
N ARG A 101 4.49 -8.24 -3.45
CA ARG A 101 4.07 -9.40 -4.24
C ARG A 101 3.43 -8.97 -5.56
N VAL A 102 2.51 -8.01 -5.52
CA VAL A 102 1.82 -7.54 -6.74
C VAL A 102 2.80 -6.84 -7.67
N PHE A 103 3.64 -5.93 -7.15
CA PHE A 103 4.70 -5.30 -7.97
C PHE A 103 5.71 -6.32 -8.52
N GLY A 104 6.01 -7.37 -7.77
CA GLY A 104 6.90 -8.46 -8.19
C GLY A 104 6.27 -9.45 -9.18
N SER A 105 5.05 -9.20 -9.66
CA SER A 105 4.33 -10.08 -10.59
C SER A 105 3.43 -9.31 -11.56
N ILE A 106 3.71 -8.03 -11.85
CA ILE A 106 2.94 -7.32 -12.87
C ILE A 106 3.23 -7.90 -14.25
N PRO A 107 2.28 -7.88 -15.21
CA PRO A 107 2.55 -8.39 -16.54
C PRO A 107 3.58 -7.52 -17.27
N ALA A 108 4.40 -8.10 -18.14
CA ALA A 108 5.37 -7.37 -18.95
C ALA A 108 4.69 -6.46 -19.99
N ASP A 109 3.58 -6.92 -20.54
CA ASP A 109 2.74 -6.27 -21.52
C ASP A 109 1.25 -6.46 -21.20
N GLY A 110 0.39 -5.67 -21.84
CA GLY A 110 -1.05 -5.77 -21.64
C GLY A 110 -1.52 -5.30 -20.26
N MET A 111 -2.71 -5.75 -19.87
CA MET A 111 -3.41 -5.24 -18.69
C MET A 111 -3.96 -6.38 -17.84
N ASP A 112 -3.59 -6.36 -16.56
CA ASP A 112 -4.20 -7.15 -15.49
C ASP A 112 -5.02 -6.21 -14.58
N PHE A 113 -6.34 -6.21 -14.80
CA PHE A 113 -7.29 -5.39 -14.03
C PHE A 113 -7.36 -5.79 -12.55
N GLY A 114 -7.10 -7.07 -12.24
CA GLY A 114 -7.10 -7.58 -10.87
C GLY A 114 -5.95 -6.98 -10.06
N LYS A 115 -4.72 -7.05 -10.60
CA LYS A 115 -3.55 -6.43 -9.95
C LYS A 115 -3.65 -4.92 -9.84
N GLU A 116 -4.28 -4.26 -10.81
CA GLU A 116 -4.54 -2.82 -10.73
C GLU A 116 -5.51 -2.48 -9.59
N ALA A 117 -6.61 -3.25 -9.46
CA ALA A 117 -7.56 -3.10 -8.36
C ALA A 117 -6.90 -3.38 -7.00
N ASP A 118 -6.08 -4.44 -6.91
CA ASP A 118 -5.30 -4.75 -5.71
C ASP A 118 -4.40 -3.57 -5.32
N LEU A 119 -3.61 -3.02 -6.26
CA LEU A 119 -2.72 -1.89 -5.98
C LEU A 119 -3.48 -0.60 -5.61
N ARG A 120 -4.63 -0.36 -6.23
CA ARG A 120 -5.52 0.75 -5.86
C ARG A 120 -5.98 0.62 -4.41
N ASN A 121 -6.46 -0.55 -4.02
CA ASN A 121 -6.94 -0.81 -2.65
C ASN A 121 -5.79 -0.77 -1.63
N LEU A 122 -4.66 -1.41 -1.94
CA LEU A 122 -3.46 -1.42 -1.10
C LEU A 122 -2.88 -0.02 -0.92
N GLY A 123 -2.81 0.80 -1.97
CA GLY A 123 -2.34 2.18 -1.91
C GLY A 123 -3.23 3.05 -1.02
N ARG A 124 -4.55 2.99 -1.23
CA ARG A 124 -5.54 3.70 -0.40
C ARG A 124 -5.43 3.30 1.07
N PHE A 125 -5.42 1.99 1.37
CA PHE A 125 -5.34 1.49 2.74
C PHE A 125 -4.03 1.89 3.43
N LEU A 126 -2.91 1.83 2.71
CA LEU A 126 -1.61 2.27 3.23
C LEU A 126 -1.63 3.76 3.57
N GLY A 127 -2.23 4.60 2.73
CA GLY A 127 -2.40 6.03 2.97
C GLY A 127 -3.23 6.31 4.22
N LEU A 128 -4.34 5.58 4.40
CA LEU A 128 -5.22 5.69 5.57
C LEU A 128 -4.52 5.32 6.88
N LEU A 129 -3.62 4.33 6.88
CA LEU A 129 -2.87 3.92 8.07
C LEU A 129 -1.65 4.81 8.38
N THR A 130 -1.32 5.77 7.51
CA THR A 130 -0.08 6.55 7.62
C THR A 130 -0.29 8.04 7.47
N LEU A 131 -0.51 8.54 6.24
CA LEU A 131 -0.67 9.97 5.97
C LEU A 131 -1.84 10.54 6.76
N ALA A 132 -3.00 9.90 6.72
CA ALA A 132 -4.20 10.34 7.45
C ALA A 132 -3.97 10.34 8.98
N GLN A 133 -3.12 9.44 9.48
CA GLN A 133 -2.77 9.34 10.89
C GLN A 133 -1.58 10.23 11.30
N ASN A 134 -0.99 10.95 10.35
CA ASN A 134 0.23 11.71 10.54
C ASN A 134 1.44 10.88 11.05
N LYS A 135 1.60 9.65 10.54
CA LYS A 135 2.69 8.73 10.94
C LYS A 135 3.51 8.26 9.73
N THR A 136 4.84 8.39 9.77
CA THR A 136 5.80 8.10 8.67
C THR A 136 6.58 6.80 8.85
N PHE A 137 5.87 5.67 8.92
CA PHE A 137 6.52 4.34 9.05
C PHE A 137 6.99 3.74 7.70
N ILE A 138 6.53 4.29 6.57
CA ILE A 138 6.68 3.65 5.24
C ILE A 138 8.06 3.83 4.64
N SER A 139 8.68 5.01 4.80
CA SER A 139 9.94 5.35 4.12
C SER A 139 11.10 4.41 4.47
N CYS A 140 11.04 3.72 5.61
CA CYS A 140 12.03 2.73 6.01
C CYS A 140 11.90 1.38 5.26
N HIS A 141 10.80 1.14 4.55
CA HIS A 141 10.48 -0.17 3.98
C HIS A 141 9.97 -0.14 2.53
N LEU A 142 9.49 1.02 2.06
CA LEU A 142 9.07 1.30 0.69
C LEU A 142 9.34 2.78 0.38
N ASP A 143 10.33 3.06 -0.46
CA ASP A 143 10.57 4.40 -0.96
C ASP A 143 9.72 4.65 -2.21
N LEU A 144 8.73 5.54 -2.10
CA LEU A 144 7.83 5.88 -3.21
C LEU A 144 8.54 6.59 -4.36
N LYS A 145 9.61 7.34 -4.08
CA LYS A 145 10.38 8.01 -5.12
C LYS A 145 11.09 6.97 -5.96
N ASP A 146 11.76 6.02 -5.31
CA ASP A 146 12.47 4.95 -6.02
C ASP A 146 11.50 4.05 -6.79
N LEU A 147 10.32 3.75 -6.22
CA LEU A 147 9.26 3.02 -6.94
C LEU A 147 8.80 3.76 -8.21
N VAL A 148 8.60 5.08 -8.14
CA VAL A 148 8.23 5.90 -9.31
C VAL A 148 9.33 5.93 -10.35
N LEU A 149 10.59 6.09 -9.93
CA LEU A 149 11.75 6.05 -10.83
C LEU A 149 11.91 4.68 -11.50
N GLU A 150 11.68 3.60 -10.76
CA GLU A 150 11.70 2.24 -11.30
C GLU A 150 10.61 2.06 -12.37
N GLY A 151 9.38 2.53 -12.10
CA GLY A 151 8.28 2.53 -13.06
C GLY A 151 8.61 3.31 -14.34
N ILE A 152 9.20 4.51 -14.21
CA ILE A 152 9.65 5.32 -15.35
C ILE A 152 10.69 4.55 -16.18
N THR A 153 11.65 3.91 -15.51
CA THR A 153 12.74 3.17 -16.17
C THR A 153 12.22 1.95 -16.93
N LYS A 154 11.19 1.29 -16.40
CA LYS A 154 10.58 0.08 -16.95
C LYS A 154 9.55 0.34 -18.05
N GLY A 155 9.08 1.58 -18.19
CA GLY A 155 8.15 2.01 -19.24
C GLY A 155 6.70 2.06 -18.78
N ASP A 156 5.83 2.53 -19.68
CA ASP A 156 4.46 2.92 -19.37
C ASP A 156 3.60 1.82 -18.75
N ASN A 157 3.81 0.56 -19.14
CA ASN A 157 3.06 -0.55 -18.56
C ASN A 157 3.32 -0.67 -17.04
N ALA A 158 4.59 -0.71 -16.63
CA ALA A 158 4.95 -0.70 -15.21
C ALA A 158 4.51 0.60 -14.52
N LEU A 159 4.68 1.74 -15.21
CA LEU A 159 4.34 3.05 -14.68
C LEU A 159 2.85 3.18 -14.36
N ARG A 160 1.96 2.54 -15.13
CA ARG A 160 0.51 2.53 -14.85
C ARG A 160 0.19 1.95 -13.48
N TYR A 161 0.76 0.80 -13.15
CA TYR A 161 0.59 0.15 -11.85
C TYR A 161 1.15 1.00 -10.70
N VAL A 162 2.33 1.60 -10.92
CA VAL A 162 2.97 2.48 -9.94
C VAL A 162 2.14 3.74 -9.69
N VAL A 163 1.70 4.42 -10.74
CA VAL A 163 0.91 5.65 -10.64
C VAL A 163 -0.44 5.36 -9.97
N GLN A 164 -1.11 4.26 -10.31
CA GLN A 164 -2.34 3.84 -9.62
C GLN A 164 -2.13 3.72 -8.10
N PHE A 165 -1.08 3.01 -7.68
CA PHE A 165 -0.76 2.83 -6.27
C PHE A 165 -0.44 4.16 -5.57
N VAL A 166 0.46 4.96 -6.16
CA VAL A 166 0.96 6.20 -5.58
C VAL A 166 -0.14 7.26 -5.49
N CYS A 167 -0.98 7.40 -6.52
CA CYS A 167 -2.09 8.33 -6.49
C CYS A 167 -3.07 7.98 -5.37
N GLN A 168 -3.46 6.71 -5.24
CA GLN A 168 -4.40 6.28 -4.20
C GLN A 168 -3.81 6.44 -2.79
N PHE A 169 -2.51 6.21 -2.62
CA PHE A 169 -1.80 6.52 -1.39
C PHE A 169 -1.84 8.02 -1.05
N LEU A 170 -1.50 8.89 -2.00
CA LEU A 170 -1.45 10.33 -1.79
C LEU A 170 -2.81 10.98 -1.55
N LYS A 171 -3.92 10.38 -2.00
CA LYS A 171 -5.28 10.88 -1.70
C LYS A 171 -5.55 11.00 -0.20
N ALA A 172 -4.94 10.14 0.63
CA ALA A 172 -5.05 10.20 2.09
C ALA A 172 -4.32 11.39 2.73
N SER A 173 -3.50 12.13 1.96
CA SER A 173 -2.84 13.35 2.46
C SER A 173 -3.80 14.54 2.63
N PHE A 174 -4.95 14.51 1.95
CA PHE A 174 -5.93 15.59 2.01
C PHE A 174 -6.46 15.76 3.45
N GLY A 175 -6.35 16.96 4.00
CA GLY A 175 -6.78 17.26 5.38
C GLY A 175 -5.83 16.76 6.48
N SER A 176 -4.73 16.09 6.15
CA SER A 176 -3.71 15.65 7.12
C SER A 176 -2.64 16.73 7.37
N VAL A 177 -1.87 16.60 8.47
CA VAL A 177 -0.66 17.42 8.73
C VAL A 177 0.41 17.16 7.67
N TYR A 178 0.45 15.94 7.12
CA TYR A 178 1.20 15.62 5.89
C TYR A 178 0.46 16.13 4.66
N HIS A 179 0.10 17.42 4.70
CA HIS A 179 -0.48 18.13 3.58
C HIS A 179 0.31 17.82 2.30
N PRO A 180 -0.30 17.82 1.11
CA PRO A 180 0.39 17.60 -0.17
C PRO A 180 1.73 18.35 -0.36
N PHE A 181 1.95 19.46 0.34
CA PHE A 181 3.17 20.27 0.28
C PHE A 181 4.25 19.88 1.31
N HIS A 182 4.02 18.86 2.13
CA HIS A 182 5.05 18.25 2.95
C HIS A 182 6.17 17.73 2.04
N SER A 183 7.43 17.89 2.46
CA SER A 183 8.61 17.69 1.58
C SER A 183 8.61 16.34 0.86
N SER A 184 8.29 15.26 1.57
CA SER A 184 8.17 13.91 1.01
C SER A 184 7.09 13.78 -0.06
N ASN A 185 5.88 14.29 0.21
CA ASN A 185 4.73 14.19 -0.69
C ASN A 185 4.92 15.08 -1.91
N LEU A 186 5.45 16.29 -1.70
CA LEU A 186 5.76 17.23 -2.76
C LEU A 186 6.77 16.63 -3.75
N VAL A 187 7.81 15.94 -3.28
CA VAL A 187 8.76 15.27 -4.19
C VAL A 187 8.03 14.32 -5.13
N ILE A 188 7.12 13.49 -4.62
CA ILE A 188 6.34 12.57 -5.44
C ILE A 188 5.41 13.31 -6.41
N LEU A 189 4.71 14.36 -5.95
CA LEU A 189 3.86 15.18 -6.83
C LEU A 189 4.66 15.81 -7.98
N LYS A 190 5.91 16.21 -7.74
CA LYS A 190 6.79 16.74 -8.79
C LYS A 190 7.13 15.66 -9.83
N TYR A 191 7.35 14.42 -9.41
CA TYR A 191 7.55 13.30 -10.34
C TYR A 191 6.28 12.99 -11.14
N LEU A 192 5.11 13.00 -10.50
CA LEU A 192 3.83 12.83 -11.20
C LEU A 192 3.59 13.94 -12.23
N ARG A 193 3.88 15.21 -11.90
CA ARG A 193 3.84 16.29 -12.89
C ARG A 193 4.80 16.04 -14.06
N MET A 194 6.03 15.61 -13.78
CA MET A 194 7.01 15.32 -14.83
C MET A 194 6.54 14.20 -15.77
N ILE A 195 5.94 13.13 -15.22
CA ILE A 195 5.32 12.05 -16.00
C ILE A 195 4.19 12.60 -16.86
N TYR A 196 3.30 13.42 -16.28
CA TYR A 196 2.15 13.99 -16.98
C TYR A 196 2.54 14.89 -18.16
N GLU A 197 3.61 15.69 -18.00
CA GLU A 197 4.09 16.61 -19.05
C GLU A 197 4.80 15.88 -20.21
N LYS A 198 5.00 14.56 -20.14
CA LYS A 198 5.58 13.75 -21.23
C LYS A 198 4.54 13.57 -22.35
N ASP A 199 4.94 13.77 -23.61
CA ASP A 199 4.02 13.71 -24.74
C ASP A 199 3.51 12.28 -25.02
N ASP A 200 4.36 11.28 -24.86
CA ASP A 200 4.15 9.87 -25.23
C ASP A 200 3.62 8.99 -24.09
N VAL A 201 3.30 9.55 -22.93
CA VAL A 201 2.75 8.76 -21.81
C VAL A 201 1.29 8.36 -22.08
N MET A 202 0.95 7.11 -21.74
CA MET A 202 -0.40 6.56 -21.81
C MET A 202 -1.47 7.47 -21.16
N SER A 203 -2.64 7.57 -21.79
CA SER A 203 -3.72 8.45 -21.35
C SER A 203 -4.32 8.06 -20.00
N GLU A 204 -4.34 6.77 -19.67
CA GLU A 204 -4.83 6.25 -18.40
C GLU A 204 -3.96 6.73 -17.23
N ILE A 205 -2.64 6.83 -17.44
CA ILE A 205 -1.69 7.37 -16.46
C ILE A 205 -1.98 8.85 -16.21
N LYS A 206 -2.16 9.64 -17.28
CA LYS A 206 -2.53 11.06 -17.19
C LYS A 206 -3.87 11.23 -16.45
N THR A 207 -4.85 10.39 -16.76
CA THR A 207 -6.19 10.41 -16.15
C THR A 207 -6.11 10.17 -14.64
N GLU A 208 -5.36 9.15 -14.19
CA GLU A 208 -5.22 8.87 -12.74
C GLU A 208 -4.49 10.01 -12.01
N ILE A 209 -3.52 10.67 -12.66
CA ILE A 209 -2.86 11.86 -12.12
C ILE A 209 -3.85 13.03 -12.00
N ASP A 210 -4.65 13.30 -13.03
CA ASP A 210 -5.66 14.36 -13.01
C ASP A 210 -6.67 14.13 -11.86
N LEU A 211 -7.14 12.90 -11.68
CA LEU A 211 -8.03 12.52 -10.57
C LEU A 211 -7.39 12.75 -9.19
N LEU A 212 -6.08 12.52 -9.04
CA LEU A 212 -5.36 12.85 -7.81
C LEU A 212 -5.37 14.36 -7.56
N PHE A 213 -5.01 15.17 -8.56
CA PHE A 213 -4.93 16.62 -8.40
C PHE A 213 -6.29 17.26 -8.12
N GLU A 214 -7.35 16.74 -8.73
CA GLU A 214 -8.73 17.11 -8.42
C GLU A 214 -9.08 16.79 -6.96
N HIS A 215 -8.81 15.56 -6.52
CA HIS A 215 -9.06 15.14 -5.13
C HIS A 215 -8.31 16.01 -4.12
N LEU A 216 -7.05 16.33 -4.39
CA LEU A 216 -6.23 17.19 -3.53
C LEU A 216 -6.60 18.66 -3.60
N ARG A 217 -7.43 19.07 -4.57
CA ARG A 217 -7.78 20.47 -4.87
C ARG A 217 -6.56 21.35 -5.14
N ILE A 218 -5.58 20.81 -5.86
CA ILE A 218 -4.33 21.51 -6.20
C ILE A 218 -4.23 21.64 -7.71
N GLY A 219 -3.93 22.85 -8.20
CA GLY A 219 -3.60 23.04 -9.61
C GLY A 219 -2.22 22.46 -9.92
N MET A 220 -2.14 21.51 -10.86
CA MET A 220 -0.87 20.85 -11.24
C MET A 220 0.24 21.85 -11.61
N LYS A 221 -0.11 22.98 -12.24
CA LYS A 221 0.84 24.05 -12.60
C LYS A 221 1.56 24.67 -11.39
N LEU A 222 0.99 24.56 -10.19
CA LEU A 222 1.58 25.05 -8.93
C LEU A 222 2.69 24.14 -8.40
N ILE A 223 2.73 22.87 -8.82
CA ILE A 223 3.78 21.94 -8.39
C ILE A 223 5.07 22.26 -9.14
N PRO A 224 6.19 22.62 -8.49
CA PRO A 224 7.40 23.00 -9.22
C PRO A 224 7.92 21.87 -10.12
N ARG A 225 8.46 22.20 -11.30
CA ARG A 225 9.09 21.19 -12.16
C ARG A 225 10.32 20.58 -11.50
N ILE A 226 10.56 19.30 -11.74
CA ILE A 226 11.83 18.66 -11.41
C ILE A 226 12.88 19.14 -12.43
N SER A 227 14.05 19.56 -11.94
CA SER A 227 15.21 19.76 -12.83
C SER A 227 15.73 18.41 -13.27
N GLN A 228 16.00 18.22 -14.57
CA GLN A 228 16.56 16.97 -15.09
C GLN A 228 17.87 16.56 -14.39
N SER A 229 18.64 17.55 -13.90
CA SER A 229 19.86 17.32 -13.10
C SER A 229 19.63 16.66 -11.73
N THR A 230 18.39 16.61 -11.25
CA THR A 230 18.00 16.06 -9.94
C THR A 230 17.41 14.64 -10.07
N ILE A 231 17.21 14.15 -11.29
CA ILE A 231 16.73 12.79 -11.54
C ILE A 231 17.92 11.83 -11.36
N GLY A 232 18.04 11.30 -10.14
CA GLY A 232 18.97 10.20 -9.86
C GLY A 232 18.43 8.84 -10.30
N ALA A 233 19.29 7.84 -10.34
CA ALA A 233 18.87 6.44 -10.43
C ALA A 233 18.15 6.01 -9.13
N PRO A 234 17.25 5.00 -9.19
CA PRO A 234 16.73 4.37 -7.98
C PRO A 234 17.88 3.90 -7.09
N LEU A 235 17.80 4.15 -5.77
CA LEU A 235 18.85 3.78 -4.82
C LEU A 235 18.54 2.47 -4.08
N GLY A 236 17.27 2.08 -4.00
CA GLY A 236 16.81 0.82 -3.41
C GLY A 236 16.80 -0.37 -4.36
N ASP A 237 16.64 -1.57 -3.78
CA ASP A 237 16.48 -2.80 -4.55
C ASP A 237 15.20 -2.75 -5.40
N PRO A 238 15.28 -3.07 -6.71
CA PRO A 238 14.11 -3.09 -7.60
C PRO A 238 13.02 -4.03 -7.06
N ILE A 239 11.80 -3.52 -6.90
CA ILE A 239 10.66 -4.33 -6.44
C ILE A 239 9.69 -4.68 -7.58
N ILE A 240 9.78 -4.01 -8.72
CA ILE A 240 8.98 -4.33 -9.89
C ILE A 240 9.64 -5.48 -10.63
N LYS A 241 8.91 -6.58 -10.77
CA LYS A 241 9.31 -7.73 -11.58
C LYS A 241 8.16 -8.11 -12.48
N TYR A 242 8.50 -8.64 -13.66
CA TYR A 242 7.52 -9.12 -14.59
C TYR A 242 7.22 -10.58 -14.34
N GLU A 243 5.99 -11.01 -14.62
CA GLU A 243 5.68 -12.44 -14.70
C GLU A 243 6.63 -13.08 -15.72
N GLU A 244 7.28 -14.18 -15.32
CA GLU A 244 8.04 -14.98 -16.26
C GLU A 244 7.05 -15.49 -17.31
N SER A 245 7.27 -15.12 -18.58
CA SER A 245 6.55 -15.69 -19.70
C SER A 245 6.75 -17.20 -19.61
N GLY A 246 5.72 -17.94 -19.20
CA GLY A 246 5.78 -19.39 -19.14
C GLY A 246 6.22 -19.89 -20.51
N ASP A 247 7.43 -20.45 -20.58
CA ASP A 247 7.96 -21.00 -21.82
C ASP A 247 6.96 -22.02 -22.38
N SER A 248 6.64 -21.80 -23.65
CA SER A 248 5.85 -22.67 -24.50
C SER A 248 6.36 -24.13 -24.42
N PRO A 249 5.48 -25.14 -24.30
CA PRO A 249 5.90 -26.54 -24.27
C PRO A 249 6.22 -27.01 -25.70
N PHE A 250 7.30 -26.52 -26.27
CA PHE A 250 7.89 -27.08 -27.49
C PHE A 250 9.42 -27.02 -27.39
N HIS A 251 9.99 -27.98 -26.68
CA HIS A 251 11.22 -28.67 -27.05
C HIS A 251 11.24 -30.08 -26.45
#